data_AF-A0A1H9MKM4-F1
#
_entry.id   AF-A0A1H9MKM4-F1
#
_cell.length_a   1.000
_cell.length_b   1.000
_cell.length_c   1.000
_cell.angle_alpha   90.00
_cell.angle_beta   90.00
_cell.angle_gamma   90.00
#
_symmetry.space_group_name_H-M   'P 1'
#
loop_
_entity.id
_entity.type
_entity.pdbx_description
1 polymer ?
#
loop_
_entity_poly.entity_id
_entity_poly.type
_entity_poly.pdbx_seq_one_letter_code
_entity_poly.pdbx_strand_id
1 'polypeptide(L)'
;MIQKFLSFDKMITPMIIKVVFWIGIVITVLSGLGTMISGFNSFYGGGLQVFTGLLIIIIGPIVVRIYCELLILMFKIYDTLREIRDNVTVSKRDTIE
;
A
#
# COMPACT_ATOMS: atom_id res chain seq x y z
N MET A 1 -12.38 24.92 18.14
CA MET A 1 -10.97 24.77 17.70
C MET A 1 -10.58 23.31 17.44
N ILE A 2 -11.09 22.35 18.21
CA ILE A 2 -10.73 20.91 18.10
C ILE A 2 -11.43 20.20 16.90
N GLN A 3 -12.59 20.68 16.45
CA GLN A 3 -13.35 20.04 15.37
C GLN A 3 -12.68 20.10 13.97
N LYS A 4 -11.76 21.03 13.73
CA LYS A 4 -11.00 21.10 12.45
C LYS A 4 -9.99 19.95 12.29
N PHE A 5 -9.57 19.32 13.39
CA PHE A 5 -8.70 18.13 13.34
C PHE A 5 -9.49 16.85 13.03
N LEU A 6 -10.81 16.86 13.20
CA LEU A 6 -11.72 15.78 12.80
C LEU A 6 -12.32 16.00 11.41
N SER A 7 -12.02 17.12 10.76
CA SER A 7 -12.30 17.31 9.34
C SER A 7 -11.38 16.40 8.54
N PHE A 8 -11.86 15.17 8.27
CA PHE A 8 -11.36 14.23 7.25
C PHE A 8 -11.44 14.80 5.82
N ASP A 9 -11.34 16.12 5.67
CA ASP A 9 -11.42 16.83 4.39
C ASP A 9 -10.24 16.46 3.48
N LYS A 10 -9.12 16.06 4.09
CA LYS A 10 -7.95 15.56 3.38
C LYS A 10 -7.79 14.08 3.71
N MET A 11 -7.70 13.26 2.66
CA MET A 11 -7.52 11.83 2.80
C MET A 11 -6.17 11.54 3.47
N ILE A 12 -6.19 11.13 4.75
CA ILE A 12 -5.00 10.70 5.50
C ILE A 12 -4.58 9.29 5.05
N THR A 13 -5.53 8.52 4.51
CA THR A 13 -5.36 7.12 4.07
C THR A 13 -4.17 6.88 3.13
N PRO A 14 -3.92 7.69 2.07
CA PRO A 14 -2.74 7.51 1.23
C PRO A 14 -1.41 7.68 1.96
N MET A 15 -1.35 8.48 3.03
CA MET A 15 -0.14 8.59 3.87
C MET A 15 0.06 7.34 4.73
N ILE A 16 -1.01 6.81 5.33
CA ILE A 16 -0.98 5.60 6.15
C ILE A 16 -0.51 4.39 5.31
N ILE A 17 -1.01 4.25 4.07
CA ILE A 17 -0.61 3.15 3.18
C ILE A 17 0.89 3.15 2.90
N LYS A 18 1.53 4.32 2.76
CA LYS A 18 2.99 4.41 2.56
C LYS A 18 3.77 3.84 3.76
N VAL A 19 3.28 4.06 4.98
CA VAL A 19 3.89 3.49 6.19
C VAL A 19 3.69 1.98 6.23
N VAL A 20 2.48 1.51 5.93
CA VAL A 20 2.15 0.07 5.84
C VAL A 20 3.01 -0.63 4.79
N PHE A 21 3.26 0.00 3.64
CA PHE A 21 4.14 -0.53 2.59
C PHE A 21 5.55 -0.83 3.11
N TRP A 22 6.14 0.12 3.83
CA TRP A 22 7.48 -0.04 4.39
C TRP A 22 7.52 -1.19 5.41
N ILE A 23 6.51 -1.28 6.27
CA ILE A 23 6.35 -2.39 7.22
C ILE A 23 6.17 -3.73 6.47
N GLY A 24 5.36 -3.75 5.41
CA GLY A 24 5.14 -4.93 4.57
C GLY A 24 6.41 -5.46 3.92
N ILE A 25 7.28 -4.57 3.42
CA ILE A 25 8.61 -4.96 2.92
C ILE A 25 9.46 -5.58 4.04
N VAL A 26 9.50 -4.94 5.22
CA VAL A 26 10.28 -5.45 6.36
C VAL A 26 9.80 -6.85 6.76
N ILE A 27 8.49 -7.06 6.85
CA ILE A 27 7.91 -8.37 7.16
C ILE A 27 8.27 -9.40 6.08
N THR A 28 8.15 -9.04 4.81
CA THR A 28 8.45 -9.94 3.69
C THR A 28 9.92 -10.39 3.71
N VAL A 29 10.83 -9.46 3.97
CA VAL A 29 12.26 -9.74 4.08
C VAL A 29 12.54 -10.62 5.31
N LEU A 30 11.94 -10.31 6.47
CA LEU A 30 12.08 -11.12 7.69
C LEU A 30 11.51 -12.54 7.51
N SER A 31 10.36 -12.69 6.89
CA SER A 31 9.74 -13.99 6.61
C SER A 31 10.57 -14.81 5.63
N GLY A 32 11.14 -14.17 4.59
CA GLY A 32 12.04 -14.82 3.64
C GLY A 32 13.36 -15.28 4.29
N LEU A 33 13.96 -14.44 5.13
CA LEU A 33 15.15 -14.79 5.91
C LEU A 33 14.85 -15.92 6.92
N GLY A 34 13.72 -15.85 7.63
CA GLY A 34 13.32 -16.87 8.60
C GLY A 34 13.06 -18.23 7.95
N THR A 35 12.46 -18.24 6.76
CA THR A 35 12.25 -19.48 5.98
C THR A 35 13.55 -20.05 5.45
N MET A 36 14.51 -19.22 5.02
CA MET A 36 15.86 -19.67 4.68
C MET A 36 16.60 -20.31 5.87
N ILE A 37 16.64 -19.63 7.03
CA ILE A 37 17.31 -20.13 8.23
C ILE A 37 16.70 -21.45 8.71
N SER A 38 15.37 -21.57 8.63
CA SER A 38 14.67 -22.81 8.95
C SER A 38 15.02 -23.93 7.96
N GLY A 39 15.12 -23.61 6.66
CA GLY A 39 15.54 -24.55 5.63
C GLY A 39 16.97 -25.08 5.82
N PHE A 40 17.90 -24.24 6.29
CA PHE A 40 19.28 -24.68 6.61
C PHE A 40 19.36 -25.63 7.82
N ASN A 41 18.44 -25.54 8.77
CA ASN A 41 18.39 -26.44 9.94
C ASN A 41 17.61 -27.74 9.66
N SER A 42 16.93 -27.86 8.53
CA SER A 42 16.15 -29.05 8.16
C SER A 42 17.05 -30.17 7.61
N PHE A 43 17.05 -31.32 8.28
CA PHE A 43 17.89 -32.49 7.95
C PHE A 43 17.52 -33.20 6.62
N TYR A 44 16.27 -33.06 6.16
CA TYR A 44 15.77 -33.60 4.88
C TYR A 44 14.91 -32.54 4.17
N GLY A 45 15.25 -32.19 2.93
CA GLY A 45 14.43 -31.28 2.09
C GLY A 45 14.69 -29.77 2.22
N GLY A 46 15.72 -29.36 2.98
CA GLY A 46 16.05 -27.95 3.22
C GLY A 46 16.29 -27.10 1.96
N GLY A 47 16.80 -27.71 0.88
CA GLY A 47 17.04 -27.00 -0.39
C GLY A 47 15.78 -26.38 -1.00
N LEU A 48 14.62 -27.03 -0.89
CA LEU A 48 13.35 -26.50 -1.38
C LEU A 48 12.90 -25.28 -0.55
N GLN A 49 13.08 -25.34 0.78
CA GLN A 49 12.73 -24.25 1.69
C GLN A 49 13.64 -23.02 1.53
N VAL A 50 14.93 -23.21 1.26
CA VAL A 50 15.84 -22.11 0.95
C VAL A 50 15.46 -21.47 -0.40
N PHE A 51 15.11 -22.28 -1.40
CA PHE A 51 14.66 -21.77 -2.70
C PHE A 51 13.34 -20.99 -2.58
N THR A 52 12.37 -21.47 -1.82
CA THR A 52 11.11 -20.73 -1.59
C THR A 52 11.34 -19.46 -0.79
N GLY A 53 12.23 -19.47 0.21
CA GLY A 53 12.64 -18.25 0.93
C GLY A 53 13.26 -17.19 0.02
N LEU A 54 14.10 -17.61 -0.93
CA LEU A 54 14.70 -16.71 -1.95
C LEU A 54 13.60 -16.12 -2.85
N LEU A 55 12.68 -16.96 -3.29
CA LEU A 55 11.54 -16.58 -4.11
C LEU A 55 10.64 -15.56 -3.39
N ILE A 56 10.41 -15.74 -2.10
CA ILE A 56 9.65 -14.81 -1.25
C ILE A 56 10.36 -13.45 -1.14
N ILE A 57 11.68 -13.42 -0.98
CA ILE A 57 12.45 -12.16 -0.90
C ILE A 57 12.39 -11.38 -2.22
N ILE A 58 12.36 -12.07 -3.37
CA ILE A 58 12.32 -11.41 -4.68
C ILE A 58 10.88 -11.02 -5.07
N ILE A 59 9.94 -11.96 -5.00
CA ILE A 59 8.56 -11.74 -5.45
C ILE A 59 7.71 -11.01 -4.41
N GLY A 60 7.96 -11.24 -3.12
CA GLY A 60 7.15 -10.64 -2.06
C GLY A 60 7.13 -9.09 -2.10
N PRO A 61 8.26 -8.38 -2.22
CA PRO A 61 8.26 -6.92 -2.35
C PRO A 61 7.55 -6.41 -3.60
N ILE A 62 7.59 -7.18 -4.70
CA ILE A 62 6.88 -6.85 -5.95
C ILE A 62 5.36 -6.92 -5.72
N VAL A 63 4.89 -8.01 -5.11
CA VAL A 63 3.47 -8.17 -4.77
C VAL A 63 3.01 -7.06 -3.81
N VAL A 64 3.77 -6.79 -2.75
CA VAL A 64 3.47 -5.70 -1.80
C VAL A 64 3.41 -4.34 -2.50
N ARG A 65 4.31 -4.06 -3.46
CA ARG A 65 4.25 -2.85 -4.29
C ARG A 65 2.95 -2.76 -5.09
N ILE A 66 2.61 -3.81 -5.84
CA ILE A 66 1.44 -3.82 -6.71
C ILE A 66 0.16 -3.60 -5.89
N TYR A 67 0.02 -4.29 -4.75
CA TYR A 67 -1.13 -4.10 -3.86
C TYR A 67 -1.20 -2.69 -3.29
N CYS A 68 -0.08 -2.14 -2.80
CA CYS A 68 -0.06 -0.78 -2.25
C CYS A 68 -0.34 0.29 -3.32
N GLU A 69 0.16 0.09 -4.54
CA GLU A 69 -0.09 0.98 -5.67
C GLU A 69 -1.57 0.97 -6.06
N LEU A 70 -2.20 -0.21 -6.12
CA LEU A 70 -3.64 -0.34 -6.39
C LEU A 70 -4.49 0.34 -5.30
N LEU A 71 -4.12 0.18 -4.02
CA LEU A 71 -4.80 0.84 -2.91
C LEU A 71 -4.71 2.37 -3.01
N ILE A 72 -3.52 2.92 -3.25
CA ILE A 72 -3.32 4.38 -3.42
C ILE A 72 -4.05 4.88 -4.67
N LEU A 73 -4.02 4.12 -5.77
CA LEU A 73 -4.70 4.45 -7.02
C LEU A 73 -6.21 4.63 -6.81
N MET A 74 -6.86 3.73 -6.06
CA MET A 74 -8.28 3.86 -5.72
C MET A 74 -8.58 5.17 -4.99
N PHE A 75 -7.76 5.54 -4.02
CA PHE A 75 -7.92 6.81 -3.31
C PHE A 75 -7.65 8.02 -4.20
N LYS A 76 -6.68 7.92 -5.11
CA LYS A 76 -6.38 8.98 -6.07
C LYS A 76 -7.54 9.20 -7.05
N ILE A 77 -8.18 8.13 -7.52
CA ILE A 77 -9.38 8.20 -8.36
C ILE A 77 -10.51 8.93 -7.60
N TYR A 78 -10.72 8.60 -6.33
CA TYR A 78 -11.71 9.30 -5.51
C TYR A 78 -11.45 10.82 -5.41
N ASP A 79 -10.20 11.23 -5.16
CA ASP A 79 -9.83 12.65 -5.13
C ASP A 79 -10.09 13.34 -6.49
N THR A 80 -9.74 12.68 -7.60
CA THR A 80 -10.01 13.22 -8.95
C THR A 80 -11.51 13.35 -9.22
N LEU A 81 -12.34 12.40 -8.79
CA LEU A 81 -13.80 12.48 -8.92
C LEU A 81 -14.37 13.65 -8.09
N ARG A 82 -13.84 13.85 -6.87
CA ARG A 82 -14.23 14.96 -6.01
C ARG A 82 -13.89 16.30 -6.66
N GLU A 83 -12.70 16.42 -7.24
CA GLU A 83 -12.26 17.61 -7.96
C GLU A 83 -13.18 17.93 -9.16
N ILE A 84 -13.55 16.92 -9.96
CA ILE A 84 -14.48 17.10 -11.08
C ILE A 84 -15.85 17.61 -10.59
N ARG A 85 -16.39 17.03 -9.52
CA ARG A 85 -17.67 17.46 -8.94
C ARG A 85 -17.62 18.92 -8.52
N ASP A 86 -16.56 19.33 -7.84
CA ASP A 86 -16.42 20.69 -7.33
C ASP A 86 -16.27 21.70 -8.50
N ASN A 87 -15.52 21.36 -9.55
CA ASN A 87 -15.42 22.18 -10.77
C ASN A 87 -16.74 22.33 -11.54
N VAL A 88 -17.53 21.25 -11.66
CA VAL A 88 -18.86 21.29 -12.29
C VAL A 88 -19.82 22.18 -11.48
N THR A 89 -19.71 22.16 -10.15
CA THR A 89 -20.54 22.97 -9.26
C THR A 89 -20.22 24.47 -9.39
N VAL A 90 -18.94 24.83 -9.55
CA VAL A 90 -18.50 26.22 -9.80
C VAL A 90 -19.00 26.71 -11.16
N SER A 91 -18.82 25.94 -12.23
CA SER A 91 -19.26 26.32 -13.59
C SER A 91 -20.77 26.59 -13.69
N LYS A 92 -21.60 25.87 -12.91
CA LYS A 92 -23.05 26.11 -12.84
C LYS A 92 -23.42 27.42 -12.14
N ARG A 93 -22.54 27.95 -11.28
CA ARG A 93 -22.77 29.20 -10.56
C ARG A 93 -22.49 30.40 -11.47
N ASP A 94 -21.41 30.34 -12.25
CA ASP A 94 -21.02 31.37 -13.23
C ASP A 94 -21.98 31.49 -14.42
N THR A 95 -22.87 30.52 -14.64
CA THR A 95 -23.91 30.57 -15.69
C THR A 95 -25.26 31.10 -15.19
N ILE A 96 -25.42 31.33 -13.88
CA ILE A 96 -26.67 31.78 -13.26
C ILE A 96 -26.56 33.23 -12.73
N GLU A 97 -25.35 33.77 -12.59
CA GLU A 97 -25.07 35.20 -12.38
C GLU A 97 -24.90 35.93 -13.73
#